data_AF-L8LV49-F1
#
_entry.id   AF-L8LV49-F1
#
_cell.length_a   1.000
_cell.length_b   1.000
_cell.length_c   1.000
_cell.angle_alpha   90.00
_cell.angle_beta   90.00
_cell.angle_gamma   90.00
#
_symmetry.space_group_name_H-M   'P 1'
#
loop_
_entity.id
_entity.type
_entity.pdbx_description
1 polymer ?
#
loop_
_entity_poly.entity_id
_entity_poly.type
_entity_poly.pdbx_seq_one_letter_code
_entity_poly.pdbx_strand_id
1 'polypeptide(L)'
;MSQNKKTKVEVLLNSFQEILSEVTALEVRTIVVEEISLESFNPWQAYQEIYSISPASLEQQGIDLSVRDRYLELRRQLELELNDLNLTQLPSRPQDVLSNRRFLTKIRKLSIIKDILDQNPVYAQTLVELDGTITHRYTQKLLDHPQREQILAIHAQGVTGGEKQWGGMIGLIMKLIKSFQ
;
A
#
# COMPACT_ATOMS: atom_id res chain seq x y z
N MET A 1 3.77 39.00 7.94
CA MET A 1 3.45 38.01 6.87
C MET A 1 4.58 37.04 6.51
N SER A 2 5.86 37.35 6.78
CA SER A 2 7.00 36.49 6.42
C SER A 2 7.16 35.22 7.28
N GLN A 3 6.97 35.31 8.62
CA GLN A 3 7.12 34.17 9.54
C GLN A 3 6.14 33.02 9.28
N ASN A 4 4.86 33.32 9.02
CA ASN A 4 3.80 32.31 8.84
C ASN A 4 4.00 31.46 7.57
N LYS A 5 4.70 31.99 6.54
CA LYS A 5 5.07 31.22 5.35
C LYS A 5 6.20 30.23 5.63
N LYS A 6 7.22 30.63 6.40
CA LYS A 6 8.33 29.74 6.80
C LYS A 6 7.82 28.56 7.62
N THR A 7 6.93 28.79 8.58
CA THR A 7 6.38 27.73 9.45
C THR A 7 5.54 26.71 8.67
N LYS A 8 4.68 27.16 7.74
CA LYS A 8 3.90 26.24 6.89
C LYS A 8 4.77 25.39 5.97
N VAL A 9 5.89 25.95 5.53
CA VAL A 9 6.86 25.26 4.68
C VAL A 9 7.64 24.21 5.45
N GLU A 10 8.10 24.51 6.68
CA GLU A 10 8.78 23.51 7.53
C GLU A 10 7.86 22.34 7.86
N VAL A 11 6.59 22.61 8.18
CA VAL A 11 5.58 21.57 8.39
C VAL A 11 5.41 20.71 7.13
N LEU A 12 5.41 21.32 5.94
CA LEU A 12 5.32 20.62 4.67
C LEU A 12 6.56 19.74 4.43
N LEU A 13 7.77 20.26 4.65
CA LEU A 13 9.03 19.52 4.46
C LEU A 13 9.16 18.34 5.42
N ASN A 14 8.79 18.50 6.69
CA ASN A 14 8.77 17.42 7.67
C ASN A 14 7.78 16.33 7.27
N SER A 15 6.58 16.73 6.82
CA SER A 15 5.58 15.79 6.28
C SER A 15 6.13 15.03 5.06
N PHE A 16 6.96 15.68 4.23
CA PHE A 16 7.62 15.08 3.06
C PHE A 16 8.74 14.12 3.41
N GLN A 17 9.60 14.46 4.37
CA GLN A 17 10.64 13.56 4.87
C GLN A 17 10.06 12.27 5.43
N GLU A 18 8.95 12.36 6.17
CA GLU A 18 8.24 11.17 6.65
C GLU A 18 7.73 10.31 5.49
N ILE A 19 7.17 10.91 4.41
CA ILE A 19 6.74 10.15 3.21
C ILE A 19 7.93 9.44 2.58
N LEU A 20 9.00 10.18 2.32
CA LEU A 20 10.16 9.66 1.59
C LEU A 20 10.86 8.55 2.36
N SER A 21 10.84 8.60 3.69
CA SER A 21 11.36 7.52 4.54
C SER A 21 10.53 6.23 4.44
N GLU A 22 9.25 6.33 4.07
CA GLU A 22 8.33 5.21 3.99
C GLU A 22 8.12 4.67 2.57
N VAL A 23 8.47 5.45 1.54
CA VAL A 23 8.25 5.06 0.14
C VAL A 23 9.57 4.87 -0.61
N THR A 24 9.98 3.60 -0.69
CA THR A 24 11.23 3.17 -1.33
C THR A 24 11.04 2.69 -2.77
N ALA A 25 9.81 2.45 -3.19
CA ALA A 25 9.48 1.94 -4.51
C ALA A 25 8.03 2.25 -4.91
N LEU A 26 7.79 2.34 -6.21
CA LEU A 26 6.47 2.25 -6.82
C LEU A 26 6.16 0.78 -7.08
N GLU A 27 5.01 0.31 -6.63
CA GLU A 27 4.54 -1.04 -6.92
C GLU A 27 3.20 -1.01 -7.66
N VAL A 28 3.14 -1.70 -8.79
CA VAL A 28 1.93 -1.88 -9.60
C VAL A 28 1.59 -3.36 -9.63
N ARG A 29 0.34 -3.70 -9.29
CA ARG A 29 -0.19 -5.07 -9.34
C ARG A 29 -1.43 -5.12 -10.21
N THR A 30 -1.58 -6.19 -10.97
CA THR A 30 -2.80 -6.49 -11.71
C THR A 30 -3.39 -7.78 -11.18
N ILE A 31 -4.58 -7.64 -10.62
CA ILE A 31 -5.35 -8.71 -10.00
C ILE A 31 -6.65 -8.84 -10.80
N VAL A 32 -7.03 -10.07 -11.12
CA VAL A 32 -8.35 -10.37 -11.70
C VAL A 32 -9.21 -10.92 -10.57
N VAL A 33 -10.38 -10.31 -10.41
CA VAL A 33 -11.36 -10.63 -9.36
C VAL A 33 -12.69 -10.95 -10.04
N GLU A 34 -13.52 -11.75 -9.38
CA GLU A 34 -14.87 -12.07 -9.87
C GLU A 34 -15.78 -10.83 -9.84
N GLU A 35 -15.57 -9.93 -8.87
CA GLU A 35 -16.34 -8.71 -8.69
C GLU A 35 -15.40 -7.50 -8.45
N ILE A 36 -15.60 -6.43 -9.22
CA ILE A 36 -14.90 -5.16 -9.02
C ILE A 36 -15.72 -4.34 -8.03
N SER A 37 -15.23 -4.19 -6.79
CA SER A 37 -15.76 -3.19 -5.88
C SER A 37 -15.44 -1.79 -6.41
N LEU A 38 -16.46 -1.03 -6.77
CA LEU A 38 -16.35 0.38 -7.17
C LEU A 38 -16.19 1.31 -5.96
N GLU A 39 -16.21 0.77 -4.74
CA GLU A 39 -16.05 1.56 -3.53
C GLU A 39 -14.58 1.99 -3.39
N SER A 40 -14.37 3.30 -3.20
CA SER A 40 -13.05 3.81 -2.82
C SER A 40 -12.58 3.07 -1.56
N PHE A 41 -11.30 2.66 -1.53
CA PHE A 41 -10.68 1.99 -0.38
C PHE A 41 -11.17 2.59 0.95
N ASN A 42 -11.92 1.81 1.71
CA ASN A 42 -12.43 2.18 3.01
C ASN A 42 -11.50 1.60 4.09
N PRO A 43 -10.63 2.43 4.71
CA PRO A 43 -9.64 1.91 5.65
C PRO A 43 -10.28 1.31 6.90
N TRP A 44 -11.47 1.79 7.27
CA TRP A 44 -12.22 1.28 8.42
C TRP A 44 -12.80 -0.12 8.13
N GLN A 45 -13.36 -0.33 6.96
CA GLN A 45 -13.82 -1.65 6.55
C GLN A 45 -12.66 -2.64 6.42
N ALA A 46 -11.58 -2.23 5.73
CA ALA A 46 -10.38 -3.05 5.59
C ALA A 46 -9.83 -3.47 6.96
N TYR A 47 -9.81 -2.56 7.93
CA TYR A 47 -9.44 -2.85 9.31
C TYR A 47 -10.31 -3.95 9.94
N GLN A 48 -11.64 -3.82 9.86
CA GLN A 48 -12.58 -4.80 10.43
C GLN A 48 -12.39 -6.18 9.80
N GLU A 49 -12.21 -6.23 8.48
CA GLU A 49 -11.99 -7.47 7.75
C GLU A 49 -10.67 -8.15 8.14
N ILE A 50 -9.56 -7.41 8.24
CA ILE A 50 -8.25 -7.92 8.67
C ILE A 50 -8.33 -8.54 10.06
N TYR A 51 -8.99 -7.87 11.02
CA TYR A 51 -9.06 -8.39 12.39
C TYR A 51 -10.04 -9.55 12.56
N SER A 52 -10.97 -9.71 11.63
CA SER A 52 -11.89 -10.85 11.60
C SER A 52 -11.20 -12.17 11.22
N ILE A 53 -10.03 -12.10 10.57
CA ILE A 53 -9.23 -13.29 10.23
C ILE A 53 -8.49 -13.75 11.50
N SER A 54 -8.73 -14.98 11.93
CA SER A 54 -8.00 -15.54 13.07
C SER A 54 -6.61 -16.06 12.64
N PRO A 55 -5.56 -15.91 13.46
CA PRO A 55 -4.26 -16.52 13.16
C PRO A 55 -4.35 -18.04 12.93
N ALA A 56 -5.19 -18.73 13.70
CA ALA A 56 -5.42 -20.17 13.57
C ALA A 56 -6.09 -20.55 12.24
N SER A 57 -6.98 -19.72 11.69
CA SER A 57 -7.60 -20.00 10.38
C SER A 57 -6.60 -19.88 9.23
N LEU A 58 -5.54 -19.06 9.37
CA LEU A 58 -4.48 -18.96 8.37
C LEU A 58 -3.61 -20.21 8.30
N GLU A 59 -3.46 -20.95 9.41
CA GLU A 59 -2.69 -22.20 9.45
C GLU A 59 -3.40 -23.34 8.71
N GLN A 60 -4.73 -23.29 8.65
CA GLN A 60 -5.56 -24.36 8.08
C GLN A 60 -5.79 -24.21 6.57
N GLN A 61 -5.56 -23.02 6.00
CA GLN A 61 -5.91 -22.70 4.62
C GLN A 61 -4.83 -23.06 3.57
N GLY A 62 -3.73 -23.72 3.97
CA GLY A 62 -2.67 -24.11 3.03
C GLY A 62 -1.99 -22.92 2.34
N ILE A 63 -2.02 -21.75 3.00
CA ILE A 63 -1.43 -20.51 2.50
C ILE A 63 0.10 -20.62 2.52
N ASP A 64 0.74 -19.98 1.53
CA ASP A 64 2.20 -19.85 1.49
C ASP A 64 2.75 -19.24 2.80
N LEU A 65 3.74 -19.92 3.39
CA LEU A 65 4.30 -19.55 4.69
C LEU A 65 4.85 -18.12 4.70
N SER A 66 5.46 -17.66 3.59
CA SER A 66 6.03 -16.30 3.51
C SER A 66 4.95 -15.22 3.51
N VAL A 67 3.81 -15.48 2.88
CA VAL A 67 2.65 -14.57 2.86
C VAL A 67 2.01 -14.51 4.25
N ARG A 68 1.84 -15.67 4.87
CA ARG A 68 1.32 -15.79 6.25
C ARG A 68 2.20 -15.05 7.24
N ASP A 69 3.51 -15.29 7.23
CA ASP A 69 4.44 -14.68 8.18
C ASP A 69 4.49 -13.16 7.97
N ARG A 70 4.42 -12.70 6.72
CA ARG A 70 4.33 -11.28 6.41
C ARG A 70 3.03 -10.64 6.91
N TYR A 71 1.90 -11.34 6.80
CA TYR A 71 0.61 -10.91 7.33
C TYR A 71 0.68 -10.74 8.86
N LEU A 72 1.16 -11.78 9.56
CA LEU A 72 1.24 -11.79 11.02
C LEU A 72 2.18 -10.69 11.54
N GLU A 73 3.32 -10.47 10.87
CA GLU A 73 4.24 -9.40 11.26
C GLU A 73 3.63 -8.01 11.07
N LEU A 74 2.96 -7.75 9.94
CA LEU A 74 2.30 -6.47 9.71
C LEU A 74 1.14 -6.23 10.67
N ARG A 75 0.38 -7.28 11.01
CA ARG A 75 -0.68 -7.21 12.02
C ARG A 75 -0.11 -6.86 13.40
N ARG A 76 0.95 -7.56 13.84
CA ARG A 76 1.64 -7.27 15.10
C ARG A 76 2.14 -5.83 15.15
N GLN A 77 2.73 -5.35 14.05
CA GLN A 77 3.18 -3.97 13.93
C GLN A 77 2.05 -2.94 13.98
N LEU A 78 0.85 -3.30 13.51
CA LEU A 78 -0.34 -2.44 13.61
C LEU A 78 -0.88 -2.43 15.05
N GLU A 79 -0.88 -3.57 15.73
CA GLU A 79 -1.27 -3.69 17.15
C GLU A 79 -0.35 -2.88 18.06
N LEU A 80 0.95 -2.83 17.77
CA LEU A 80 1.88 -1.96 18.49
C LEU A 80 1.56 -0.47 18.29
N GLU A 81 1.23 -0.04 17.06
CA GLU A 81 0.83 1.35 16.82
C GLU A 81 -0.49 1.71 17.48
N LEU A 82 -1.44 0.78 17.57
CA LEU A 82 -2.67 0.99 18.32
C LEU A 82 -2.38 1.18 19.82
N ASN A 83 -1.48 0.39 20.38
CA ASN A 83 -1.04 0.55 21.77
C ASN A 83 -0.35 1.90 22.00
N ASP A 84 0.49 2.36 21.07
CA ASP A 84 1.12 3.69 21.14
C ASP A 84 0.09 4.83 21.10
N LEU A 85 -1.07 4.61 20.48
CA LEU A 85 -2.21 5.52 20.47
C LEU A 85 -3.11 5.41 21.70
N ASN A 86 -2.74 4.58 22.70
CA ASN A 86 -3.59 4.18 23.84
C ASN A 86 -4.93 3.54 23.42
N LEU A 87 -5.01 2.99 22.21
CA LEU A 87 -6.15 2.23 21.72
C LEU A 87 -5.94 0.76 22.12
N THR A 88 -6.18 0.47 23.41
CA THR A 88 -6.05 -0.87 24.01
C THR A 88 -7.14 -1.86 23.58
N GLN A 89 -8.14 -1.37 22.84
CA GLN A 89 -9.21 -2.17 22.24
C GLN A 89 -9.35 -1.77 20.78
N LEU A 90 -9.99 -2.65 20.00
CA LEU A 90 -10.41 -2.38 18.63
C LEU A 90 -11.06 -0.97 18.61
N PRO A 91 -10.48 0.04 17.90
CA PRO A 91 -11.01 1.39 17.87
C PRO A 91 -12.49 1.29 17.54
N SER A 92 -13.37 1.94 18.29
CA SER A 92 -14.81 1.80 18.07
C SER A 92 -15.32 2.75 16.98
N ARG A 93 -14.47 3.71 16.57
CA ARG A 93 -14.80 4.74 15.57
C ARG A 93 -13.68 4.89 14.54
N PRO A 94 -14.03 5.14 13.27
CA PRO A 94 -13.05 5.40 12.22
C PRO A 94 -12.11 6.58 12.54
N GLN A 95 -12.63 7.62 13.20
CA GLN A 95 -11.90 8.88 13.43
C GLN A 95 -10.61 8.70 14.25
N ASP A 96 -10.60 7.71 15.15
CA ASP A 96 -9.51 7.44 16.10
C ASP A 96 -8.25 6.89 15.39
N VAL A 97 -8.43 6.38 14.17
CA VAL A 97 -7.39 5.65 13.43
C VAL A 97 -7.15 6.21 12.02
N LEU A 98 -8.17 6.81 11.40
CA LEU A 98 -8.07 7.47 10.10
C LEU A 98 -7.21 8.74 10.14
N SER A 99 -6.94 9.30 11.31
CA SER A 99 -6.04 10.45 11.48
C SER A 99 -4.57 10.03 11.56
N ASN A 100 -4.27 8.75 11.86
CA ASN A 100 -2.91 8.26 11.92
C ASN A 100 -2.47 7.70 10.57
N ARG A 101 -1.49 8.37 9.98
CA ARG A 101 -0.97 8.02 8.68
C ARG A 101 -0.23 6.68 8.63
N ARG A 102 0.60 6.37 9.64
CA ARG A 102 1.33 5.10 9.69
C ARG A 102 0.38 3.92 9.77
N PHE A 103 -0.68 4.10 10.57
CA PHE A 103 -1.79 3.17 10.66
C PHE A 103 -2.46 2.94 9.28
N LEU A 104 -2.83 4.01 8.58
CA LEU A 104 -3.42 3.92 7.23
C LEU A 104 -2.51 3.19 6.23
N THR A 105 -1.21 3.49 6.24
CA THR A 105 -0.23 2.82 5.38
C THR A 105 -0.17 1.33 5.67
N LYS A 106 -0.15 0.93 6.94
CA LYS A 106 -0.11 -0.49 7.34
C LYS A 106 -1.40 -1.23 7.01
N ILE A 107 -2.58 -0.63 7.23
CA ILE A 107 -3.85 -1.23 6.82
C ILE A 107 -3.89 -1.43 5.32
N ARG A 108 -3.44 -0.46 4.54
CA ARG A 108 -3.39 -0.60 3.09
C ARG A 108 -2.50 -1.76 2.67
N LYS A 109 -1.33 -1.91 3.29
CA LYS A 109 -0.43 -3.06 3.06
C LYS A 109 -1.08 -4.39 3.45
N LEU A 110 -1.82 -4.44 4.56
CA LEU A 110 -2.54 -5.63 5.00
C LEU A 110 -3.72 -5.97 4.10
N SER A 111 -4.47 -4.99 3.59
CA SER A 111 -5.54 -5.19 2.61
C SER A 111 -5.00 -5.82 1.32
N ILE A 112 -3.84 -5.37 0.86
CA ILE A 112 -3.17 -5.96 -0.31
C ILE A 112 -2.76 -7.43 -0.05
N ILE A 113 -2.36 -7.76 1.18
CA ILE A 113 -2.05 -9.15 1.55
C ILE A 113 -3.33 -9.97 1.68
N LYS A 114 -4.41 -9.38 2.20
CA LYS A 114 -5.72 -10.01 2.26
C LYS A 114 -6.22 -10.41 0.87
N ASP A 115 -6.05 -9.57 -0.14
CA ASP A 115 -6.43 -9.93 -1.51
C ASP A 115 -5.70 -11.20 -2.00
N ILE A 116 -4.44 -11.39 -1.58
CA ILE A 116 -3.67 -12.62 -1.86
C ILE A 116 -4.22 -13.81 -1.05
N LEU A 117 -4.62 -13.58 0.21
CA LEU A 117 -5.22 -14.59 1.08
C LEU A 117 -6.58 -15.08 0.58
N ASP A 118 -7.37 -14.16 -0.02
CA ASP A 118 -8.65 -14.47 -0.66
C ASP A 118 -8.49 -15.24 -1.98
N GLN A 119 -7.26 -15.72 -2.27
CA GLN A 119 -6.89 -16.49 -3.45
C GLN A 119 -7.07 -15.76 -4.78
N ASN A 120 -7.25 -14.43 -4.77
CA ASN A 120 -7.28 -13.65 -6.01
C ASN A 120 -5.89 -13.68 -6.66
N PRO A 121 -5.74 -14.28 -7.85
CA PRO A 121 -4.44 -14.41 -8.48
C PRO A 121 -3.91 -13.03 -8.90
N VAL A 122 -2.78 -12.63 -8.32
CA VAL A 122 -1.96 -11.54 -8.86
C VAL A 122 -1.31 -12.05 -10.14
N TYR A 123 -1.77 -11.55 -11.28
CA TYR A 123 -1.31 -12.00 -12.58
C TYR A 123 0.01 -11.33 -13.02
N ALA A 124 0.16 -10.05 -12.69
CA ALA A 124 1.33 -9.26 -13.03
C ALA A 124 1.69 -8.30 -11.88
N GLN A 125 2.97 -8.12 -11.65
CA GLN A 125 3.54 -7.24 -10.65
C GLN A 125 4.77 -6.55 -11.23
N THR A 126 4.85 -5.23 -11.06
CA THR A 126 6.01 -4.41 -11.39
C THR A 126 6.43 -3.61 -10.17
N LEU A 127 7.70 -3.70 -9.80
CA LEU A 127 8.33 -2.90 -8.75
C LEU A 127 9.36 -1.98 -9.41
N VAL A 128 9.25 -0.67 -9.17
CA VAL A 128 10.20 0.35 -9.61
C VAL A 128 10.83 0.98 -8.37
N GLU A 129 12.11 0.69 -8.13
CA GLU A 129 12.86 1.19 -6.99
C GLU A 129 13.42 2.60 -7.26
N LEU A 130 13.78 3.32 -6.20
CA LEU A 130 14.31 4.69 -6.31
C LEU A 130 15.63 4.79 -7.06
N ASP A 131 16.41 3.71 -7.11
CA ASP A 131 17.66 3.62 -7.88
C ASP A 131 17.43 3.38 -9.39
N GLY A 132 16.17 3.20 -9.80
CA GLY A 132 15.79 2.90 -11.17
C GLY A 132 15.75 1.42 -11.50
N THR A 133 15.98 0.52 -10.53
CA THR A 133 15.81 -0.92 -10.74
C THR A 133 14.32 -1.24 -10.98
N ILE A 134 14.05 -1.94 -12.08
CA ILE A 134 12.69 -2.38 -12.45
C ILE A 134 12.64 -3.89 -12.42
N THR A 135 11.75 -4.44 -11.59
CA THR A 135 11.49 -5.89 -11.51
C THR A 135 10.07 -6.20 -11.96
N HIS A 136 9.94 -7.08 -12.95
CA HIS A 136 8.65 -7.63 -13.38
C HIS A 136 8.49 -9.07 -12.88
N ARG A 137 7.30 -9.40 -12.41
CA ARG A 137 6.90 -10.77 -12.04
C ARG A 137 5.54 -11.08 -12.63
N TYR A 138 5.43 -12.23 -13.27
CA TYR A 138 4.20 -12.75 -13.85
C TYR A 138 3.94 -14.14 -13.32
N THR A 139 2.67 -14.46 -13.04
CA THR A 139 2.29 -15.84 -12.69
C THR A 139 2.27 -16.71 -13.94
N GLN A 140 2.65 -17.98 -13.82
CA GLN A 140 2.58 -18.92 -14.94
C GLN A 140 1.15 -19.08 -15.46
N LYS A 141 0.14 -18.97 -14.58
CA LYS A 141 -1.29 -18.98 -14.95
C LYS A 141 -1.67 -17.88 -15.96
N LEU A 142 -0.89 -16.79 -16.05
CA LEU A 142 -1.11 -15.72 -17.03
C LEU A 142 -0.85 -16.21 -18.46
N LEU A 143 0.11 -17.12 -18.64
CA LEU A 143 0.54 -17.58 -19.96
C LEU A 143 -0.60 -18.30 -20.70
N ASP A 144 -1.40 -19.05 -19.92
CA ASP A 144 -2.53 -19.84 -20.39
C ASP A 144 -3.87 -19.09 -20.25
N HIS A 145 -3.87 -17.83 -19.77
CA HIS A 145 -5.10 -17.10 -19.51
C HIS A 145 -5.76 -16.61 -20.82
N PRO A 146 -7.08 -16.83 -21.03
CA PRO A 146 -7.77 -16.41 -22.26
C PRO A 146 -7.67 -14.91 -22.56
N GLN A 147 -7.62 -14.08 -21.51
CA GLN A 147 -7.53 -12.62 -21.59
C GLN A 147 -6.10 -12.10 -21.36
N ARG A 148 -5.06 -12.92 -21.53
CA ARG A 148 -3.66 -12.56 -21.27
C ARG A 148 -3.27 -11.20 -21.83
N GLU A 149 -3.57 -10.94 -23.10
CA GLU A 149 -3.20 -9.69 -23.76
C GLU A 149 -3.88 -8.47 -23.13
N GLN A 150 -5.14 -8.61 -22.68
CA GLN A 150 -5.86 -7.54 -22.00
C GLN A 150 -5.26 -7.27 -20.61
N ILE A 151 -4.94 -8.33 -19.86
CA ILE A 151 -4.29 -8.21 -18.55
C ILE A 151 -2.93 -7.52 -18.67
N LEU A 152 -2.12 -7.91 -19.67
CA LEU A 152 -0.83 -7.28 -19.94
C LEU A 152 -0.97 -5.82 -20.38
N ALA A 153 -1.97 -5.51 -21.22
CA ALA A 153 -2.24 -4.13 -21.65
C ALA A 153 -2.64 -3.24 -20.46
N ILE A 154 -3.55 -3.71 -19.62
CA ILE A 154 -3.96 -3.00 -18.40
C ILE A 154 -2.77 -2.81 -17.46
N HIS A 155 -1.96 -3.85 -17.26
CA HIS A 155 -0.76 -3.78 -16.43
C HIS A 155 0.22 -2.73 -16.96
N ALA A 156 0.53 -2.76 -18.26
CA ALA A 156 1.44 -1.81 -18.90
C ALA A 156 0.93 -0.36 -18.77
N GLN A 157 -0.37 -0.13 -18.96
CA GLN A 157 -0.99 1.19 -18.74
C GLN A 157 -0.86 1.64 -17.28
N GLY A 158 -1.07 0.72 -16.33
CA GLY A 158 -0.88 0.97 -14.90
C GLY A 158 0.56 1.33 -14.55
N VAL A 159 1.55 0.63 -15.12
CA VAL A 159 2.98 0.91 -14.93
C VAL A 159 3.33 2.28 -15.48
N THR A 160 3.00 2.57 -16.74
CA THR A 160 3.28 3.88 -17.36
C THR A 160 2.60 5.03 -16.61
N GLY A 161 1.34 4.85 -16.21
CA GLY A 161 0.61 5.84 -15.41
C GLY A 161 1.23 6.06 -14.03
N GLY A 162 1.59 4.97 -13.35
CA GLY A 162 2.25 4.98 -12.05
C GLY A 162 3.61 5.68 -12.10
N GLU A 163 4.47 5.33 -13.05
CA GLU A 163 5.80 5.94 -13.24
C GLU A 163 5.69 7.43 -13.49
N LYS A 164 4.74 7.86 -14.33
CA LYS A 164 4.50 9.29 -14.59
C LYS A 164 4.09 10.05 -13.33
N GLN A 165 3.17 9.49 -12.54
CA GLN A 165 2.73 10.10 -11.28
C GLN A 165 3.87 10.13 -10.25
N TRP A 166 4.60 9.02 -10.14
CA TRP A 166 5.74 8.84 -9.25
C TRP A 166 6.86 9.85 -9.55
N GLY A 167 7.27 9.94 -10.82
CA GLY A 167 8.26 10.91 -11.28
C GLY A 167 7.80 12.36 -11.10
N GLY A 168 6.50 12.65 -11.33
CA GLY A 168 5.92 13.97 -11.06
C GLY A 168 6.01 14.38 -9.59
N MET A 169 5.73 13.45 -8.67
CA MET A 169 5.85 13.67 -7.23
C MET A 169 7.30 13.93 -6.83
N ILE A 170 8.26 13.09 -7.27
CA ILE A 170 9.69 13.30 -7.01
C ILE A 170 10.15 14.64 -7.58
N GLY A 171 9.72 14.99 -8.79
CA GLY A 171 10.02 16.27 -9.43
C GLY A 171 9.52 17.48 -8.64
N LEU A 172 8.33 17.39 -8.03
CA LEU A 172 7.78 18.43 -7.16
C LEU A 172 8.62 18.60 -5.88
N ILE A 173 9.02 17.48 -5.26
CA ILE A 173 9.89 17.48 -4.07
C ILE A 173 11.24 18.13 -4.39
N MET A 174 11.87 17.74 -5.50
CA MET A 174 13.14 18.31 -5.93
C MET A 174 13.03 19.82 -6.19
N LYS A 175 11.92 20.30 -6.77
CA LYS A 175 11.67 21.74 -6.96
C LYS A 175 11.52 22.48 -5.63
N LEU A 176 10.83 21.89 -4.66
CA LEU A 176 10.69 22.46 -3.32
C LEU A 176 12.07 22.56 -2.66
N ILE A 177 12.86 21.48 -2.62
CA ILE A 177 14.21 21.49 -2.04
C ILE A 177 15.08 22.58 -2.67
N LYS A 178 15.09 22.67 -4.01
CA LYS A 178 15.85 23.69 -4.75
C LYS A 178 15.37 25.12 -4.47
N SER A 179 14.12 25.33 -4.07
CA SER A 179 13.59 26.67 -3.75
C SER A 179 14.10 27.22 -2.41
N PHE A 180 14.84 26.42 -1.63
CA PHE A 180 15.44 26.80 -0.35
C PHE A 180 16.97 26.96 -0.40
N GLN A 181 17.60 26.71 -1.55
CA GLN A 181 19.01 27.00 -1.84
C GLN A 181 19.10 28.31 -2.61
#